data_AF-A0A1W9P5X2-F1
#
_entry.id   AF-A0A1W9P5X2-F1
#
_cell.length_a   1.000
_cell.length_b   1.000
_cell.length_c   1.000
_cell.angle_alpha   90.00
_cell.angle_beta   90.00
_cell.angle_gamma   90.00
#
_symmetry.space_group_name_H-M   'P 1'
#
loop_
_entity.id
_entity.type
_entity.pdbx_description
1 polymer ?
#
loop_
_entity_poly.entity_id
_entity_poly.type
_entity_poly.pdbx_seq_one_letter_code
_entity_poly.pdbx_strand_id
1 'polypeptide(L)' 'MRKEILFSFSKVADSEHFYLADGTALAEFCFGHRLSYDLDFFTSKEELILPFSRVSKKGFF' A
#
# COMPACT_ATOMS: atom_id res chain seq x y z
N MET A 1 -2.25 -1.72 15.30
CA MET A 1 -1.27 -2.17 14.30
C MET A 1 -1.70 -1.89 12.83
N ARG A 2 -2.48 -0.85 12.50
CA ARG A 2 -2.80 -0.45 11.10
C ARG A 2 -2.32 0.95 10.71
N LYS A 3 -2.52 1.93 11.60
CA LYS A 3 -2.15 3.34 11.36
C LYS A 3 -0.65 3.57 11.20
N GLU A 4 0.19 2.83 11.92
CA GLU A 4 1.65 2.97 11.84
C GLU A 4 2.19 2.57 10.46
N ILE A 5 1.62 1.53 9.84
CA ILE A 5 2.00 1.10 8.49
C ILE A 5 1.50 2.13 7.47
N LEU A 6 0.25 2.60 7.59
CA LEU A 6 -0.28 3.66 6.72
C LEU A 6 0.53 4.97 6.85
N PHE A 7 0.92 5.34 8.07
CA PHE A 7 1.76 6.51 8.34
C PHE A 7 3.20 6.35 7.85
N SER A 8 3.73 5.12 7.89
CA SER A 8 5.04 4.84 7.30
C SER A 8 4.97 4.87 5.77
N PHE A 9 3.89 4.33 5.19
CA PHE A 9 3.65 4.35 3.75
C PHE A 9 3.46 5.79 3.24
N SER A 10 2.77 6.66 3.98
CA SER A 10 2.61 8.08 3.61
C SER A 10 3.91 8.88 3.60
N LYS A 11 5.03 8.31 4.04
CA LYS A 11 6.37 8.91 3.95
C LYS A 11 7.19 8.39 2.78
N VAL A 12 6.71 7.36 2.07
CA VAL A 12 7.34 6.84 0.87
C VAL A 12 7.14 7.86 -0.26
N ALA A 13 8.17 8.03 -1.09
CA ALA A 13 8.07 8.87 -2.29
C ALA A 13 6.91 8.39 -3.18
N ASP A 14 6.20 9.33 -3.81
CA ASP A 14 5.07 9.08 -4.71
C ASP A 14 3.87 8.38 -4.04
N SER A 15 3.82 8.32 -2.70
CA SER A 15 2.71 7.69 -1.96
C SER A 15 1.36 8.37 -2.19
N GLU A 16 1.35 9.63 -2.60
CA GLU A 16 0.16 10.40 -3.01
C GLU A 16 -0.53 9.84 -4.26
N HIS A 17 0.15 8.99 -5.03
CA HIS A 17 -0.39 8.34 -6.21
C HIS A 17 -1.03 6.98 -5.91
N PHE A 18 -1.00 6.53 -4.66
CA PHE A 18 -1.60 5.27 -4.24
C PHE A 18 -2.85 5.51 -3.38
N TYR A 19 -3.89 4.73 -3.65
CA TYR A 19 -5.16 4.80 -2.96
C TYR A 19 -5.44 3.48 -2.28
N LEU A 20 -5.84 3.53 -1.00
CA LEU A 20 -6.23 2.35 -0.24
C LEU A 20 -7.63 1.88 -0.69
N ALA A 21 -7.76 0.60 -0.99
CA ALA A 21 -8.99 -0.03 -1.47
C ALA A 21 -9.52 -1.13 -0.54
N ASP A 22 -10.61 -1.73 -1.02
CA ASP A 22 -11.24 -2.96 -0.54
C ASP A 22 -11.70 -2.92 0.93
N GLY A 23 -11.96 -4.11 1.50
CA GLY A 23 -12.47 -4.34 2.84
C GLY A 23 -11.65 -3.70 3.94
N THR A 24 -10.38 -3.35 3.70
CA THR A 24 -9.57 -2.61 4.68
C THR A 24 -9.89 -1.13 4.70
N ALA A 25 -10.06 -0.47 3.55
CA ALA A 25 -10.59 0.89 3.51
C ALA A 25 -12.01 0.95 4.10
N LEU A 26 -12.85 -0.01 3.72
CA LEU A 26 -14.23 -0.10 4.19
C LEU A 26 -14.33 -0.37 5.70
N ALA A 27 -13.50 -1.27 6.24
CA ALA A 27 -13.49 -1.59 7.65
C ALA A 27 -12.88 -0.47 8.52
N GLU A 28 -11.84 0.21 8.07
CA GLU A 28 -11.22 1.31 8.85
C GLU A 28 -12.02 2.61 8.78
N PHE A 29 -12.59 2.96 7.63
CA PHE A 29 -13.18 4.30 7.42
C PHE A 29 -14.71 4.31 7.28
N CYS A 30 -15.37 3.17 7.03
CA CYS A 30 -16.83 3.15 6.84
C CYS A 30 -17.60 2.40 7.93
N PHE A 31 -17.11 1.27 8.43
CA PHE A 31 -17.92 0.37 9.26
C PHE A 31 -17.33 -0.03 10.62
N GLY A 32 -16.02 -0.16 10.77
CA GLY A 32 -15.40 -0.59 12.03
C GLY A 32 -15.79 -2.01 12.49
N HIS A 33 -16.54 -2.77 11.69
CA HIS A 33 -17.18 -4.02 12.13
C HIS A 33 -16.26 -5.25 12.15
N ARG A 34 -15.07 -5.19 11.56
CA ARG A 34 -14.08 -6.29 11.61
C ARG A 34 -12.64 -5.80 11.52
N LEU A 35 -11.72 -6.60 12.04
CA LEU A 35 -10.30 -6.43 11.77
C LEU A 35 -9.99 -6.95 10.36
N SER A 36 -9.26 -6.16 9.58
CA SER A 36 -8.77 -6.52 8.25
C SER A 36 -7.28 -6.22 8.25
N TYR A 37 -6.47 -7.21 7.89
CA TYR A 37 -5.01 -7.14 8.03
C TYR A 37 -4.30 -6.93 6.69
N ASP A 38 -4.97 -7.25 5.59
CA ASP A 38 -4.45 -7.04 4.23
C ASP A 38 -4.57 -5.56 3.84
N LEU A 39 -3.64 -5.08 3.00
CA LEU A 39 -3.67 -3.71 2.46
C LEU A 39 -3.66 -3.77 0.94
N ASP A 40 -4.77 -3.36 0.35
CA ASP A 40 -4.92 -3.26 -1.10
C ASP A 40 -4.69 -1.82 -1.53
N PHE A 41 -3.67 -1.60 -2.37
CA PHE A 41 -3.39 -0.32 -2.97
C PHE A 41 -3.54 -0.38 -4.48
N PHE A 42 -4.07 0.68 -5.07
CA PHE A 42 -4.10 0.87 -6.51
C PHE A 42 -3.53 2.23 -6.89
N THR A 43 -2.96 2.31 -8.08
CA THR A 43 -2.46 3.55 -8.67
C THR A 43 -2.80 3.59 -10.16
N SER A 44 -3.01 4.79 -10.69
CA SER A 44 -3.14 5.01 -12.14
C SER A 44 -1.78 5.21 -12.83
N LYS A 45 -0.69 5.23 -12.06
CA LYS A 45 0.68 5.43 -12.53
C LYS A 45 1.37 4.10 -12.76
N GLU A 46 1.34 3.61 -14.00
CA GLU A 46 2.00 2.35 -14.37
C GLU A 46 3.51 2.40 -14.10
N GLU A 47 4.14 3.56 -14.21
CA GLU A 47 5.56 3.78 -13.93
C GLU A 47 5.97 3.49 -12.48
N LEU A 48 5.03 3.60 -11.53
CA LEU A 48 5.27 3.32 -10.11
C LEU A 48 5.14 1.82 -9.79
N ILE A 49 4.56 1.04 -10.69
CA ILE A 49 4.43 -0.41 -10.56
C ILE A 49 5.69 -1.05 -11.15
N LEU A 50 6.74 -1.16 -10.34
CA LEU A 50 7.90 -1.95 -10.71
C LEU A 50 7.54 -3.44 -10.64
N PRO A 51 7.74 -4.23 -11.72
CA PRO A 51 7.62 -5.68 -11.63
C PRO A 51 8.58 -6.17 -10.55
N PHE A 52 8.07 -6.92 -9.58
CA PHE A 52 8.87 -7.46 -8.46
C PHE A 52 10.16 -8.17 -8.92
N SER A 53 10.13 -8.78 -10.10
CA SER A 53 11.28 -9.42 -10.76
C SER A 53 12.46 -8.48 -11.05
N ARG A 54 12.24 -7.16 -11.13
CA ARG A 54 13.30 -6.14 -11.30
C ARG A 54 13.93 -5.68 -9.99
N VAL A 55 13.23 -5.83 -8.87
CA VAL A 55 13.73 -5.41 -7.55
C VAL A 55 14.73 -6.43 -6.99
N SER A 56 14.55 -7.73 -7.28
CA SER A 56 15.44 -8.81 -6.80
C SER A 56 16.84 -8.85 -7.45
N LYS A 57 17.16 -7.98 -8.43
CA LYS A 57 18.46 -8.00 -9.13
C LYS A 57 19.50 -7.00 -8.62
N LYS A 58 19.19 -6.18 -7.61
CA LYS A 58 20.18 -5.26 -7.01
C LYS A 58 20.46 -5.61 -5.55
N GLY A 59 21.36 -6.57 -5.35
CA GLY A 59 21.92 -6.87 -4.04
C GLY A 59 22.67 -8.19 -4.00
N PHE A 60 23.82 -8.26 -4.66
CA PHE A 60 24.99 -9.10 -4.31
C PHE A 60 26.14 -8.77 -5.27
N PHE A 61 26.96 -7.79 -4.91
CA PHE A 61 28.41 -7.69 -5.16
C PHE A 61 29.00 -6.74 -4.12
#